data_AF-A0A2A5EDB5-F1
#
_entry.id   AF-A0A2A5EDB5-F1
#
_cell.length_a   1.000
_cell.length_b   1.000
_cell.length_c   1.000
_cell.angle_alpha   90.00
_cell.angle_beta   90.00
_cell.angle_gamma   90.00
#
_symmetry.space_group_name_H-M   'P 1'
#
loop_
_entity.id
_entity.type
_entity.pdbx_description
1 polymer ?
#
loop_
_entity_poly.entity_id
_entity_poly.type
_entity_poly.pdbx_seq_one_letter_code
_entity_poly.pdbx_strand_id
1 'polypeptide(L)'
;MALSNLSNWSYAILGFFFMVLVGCNDFDSLGSNKDNDKSKNWIYVELVVETSADTTSFYRYGTIKSRILKKIESDENAKGLFSLSNTRYLSLEDKLMLIEDDEDTDTYFFKIEQVKYIQILKGDPIFTFEESSLSEDCLEFKLSKQKKK
;
A
#
# COMPACT_ATOMS: atom_id res chain seq x y z
N MET A 1 27.99 55.95 35.25
CA MET A 1 27.61 55.68 33.85
C MET A 1 28.82 55.04 33.19
N ALA A 2 28.82 53.86 32.57
CA ALA A 2 27.77 53.01 32.09
C ALA A 2 28.38 51.60 31.91
N LEU A 3 28.04 50.62 32.75
CA LEU A 3 28.44 49.21 32.57
C LEU A 3 27.40 48.30 33.24
N SER A 4 26.19 48.26 32.71
CA SER A 4 25.17 47.29 33.16
C SER A 4 24.26 46.75 32.05
N ASN A 5 24.53 47.06 30.78
CA ASN A 5 23.63 46.69 29.67
C ASN A 5 24.13 45.53 28.78
N LEU A 6 25.17 44.80 29.18
CA LEU A 6 25.71 43.67 28.40
C LEU A 6 25.14 42.29 28.78
N SER A 7 24.31 42.18 29.83
CA SER A 7 23.81 40.88 30.29
C SER A 7 22.50 40.42 29.66
N ASN A 8 21.76 41.30 28.98
CA ASN A 8 20.40 40.95 28.51
C ASN A 8 20.35 40.37 27.09
N TRP A 9 21.42 40.55 26.30
CA TRP A 9 21.48 40.03 24.92
C TRP A 9 21.87 38.54 24.86
N SER A 10 22.60 38.03 25.85
CA SER A 10 22.94 36.60 25.93
C SER A 10 21.71 35.73 26.18
N TYR A 11 20.79 36.17 27.05
CA TYR A 11 19.55 35.44 27.33
C TYR A 11 18.55 35.47 26.16
N ALA A 12 18.53 36.56 25.38
CA ALA A 12 17.69 36.64 24.18
C ALA A 12 18.13 35.65 23.09
N ILE A 13 19.45 35.45 22.92
CA ILE A 13 20.01 34.50 21.96
C ILE A 13 19.81 33.05 22.44
N LEU A 14 19.93 32.79 23.75
CA LEU A 14 19.70 31.45 24.31
C LEU A 14 18.21 31.04 24.25
N GLY A 15 17.29 31.99 24.45
CA GLY A 15 15.85 31.75 24.35
C GLY A 15 15.38 31.48 22.92
N PHE A 16 15.96 32.15 21.92
CA PHE A 16 15.64 31.90 20.51
C PHE A 16 16.08 30.50 20.06
N PHE A 17 17.22 30.00 20.56
CA PHE A 17 17.72 28.67 20.21
C PHE A 17 16.84 27.54 20.79
N PHE A 18 16.21 27.75 21.96
CA PHE A 18 15.32 26.77 22.57
C PHE A 18 13.96 26.67 21.84
N MET A 19 13.54 27.75 21.16
CA MET A 19 12.26 27.78 20.42
C MET A 19 12.33 27.00 19.10
N VAL A 20 13.51 26.85 18.50
CA VAL A 20 13.72 26.06 17.28
C VAL A 20 13.63 24.54 17.57
N LEU A 21 13.87 24.10 18.80
CA LEU A 21 13.86 22.68 19.16
C LEU A 21 12.46 22.11 19.49
N VAL A 22 11.43 22.96 19.61
CA VAL A 22 10.04 22.51 19.89
C VAL A 22 9.22 22.35 18.60
N GLY A 23 9.81 22.63 17.43
CA GLY A 23 9.13 22.59 16.13
C GLY A 23 9.10 21.24 15.42
N CYS A 24 9.27 20.11 16.11
CA CYS A 24 9.26 18.79 15.49
C CYS A 24 8.31 17.84 16.23
N ASN A 25 7.01 18.09 16.13
CA ASN A 25 5.96 17.23 16.71
C ASN A 25 5.03 16.59 15.68
N ASP A 26 5.43 16.51 14.40
CA ASP A 26 4.69 15.76 13.39
C ASP A 26 5.62 14.89 12.53
N PHE A 27 6.67 14.30 13.13
CA PHE A 27 7.18 13.05 12.57
C PHE A 27 6.26 11.95 13.06
N ASP A 28 5.14 11.82 12.33
CA ASP A 28 4.21 10.71 12.44
C ASP A 28 5.01 9.45 12.69
N SER A 29 4.81 8.88 13.87
CA SER A 29 5.41 7.63 14.27
C SER A 29 5.27 6.66 13.11
N LEU A 30 6.39 6.30 12.47
CA LEU A 30 6.50 5.10 11.67
C LEU A 30 6.08 3.97 12.59
N GLY A 31 4.80 3.64 12.50
CA GLY A 31 4.10 2.81 13.45
C GLY A 31 4.72 1.43 13.48
N SER A 32 5.69 1.27 14.37
CA SER A 32 5.93 0.03 15.12
C SER A 32 4.71 -0.24 16.00
N ASN A 33 3.52 -0.28 15.40
CA ASN A 33 2.42 -1.01 15.97
C ASN A 33 2.80 -2.47 15.76
N LYS A 34 3.14 -3.09 16.87
CA LYS A 34 3.47 -4.50 17.07
C LYS A 34 2.25 -5.41 16.80
N ASP A 35 1.43 -5.05 15.82
CA ASP A 35 0.43 -5.94 15.27
C ASP A 35 1.16 -6.92 14.37
N ASN A 36 1.50 -8.05 14.96
CA ASN A 36 1.99 -9.25 14.30
C ASN A 36 0.88 -9.90 13.45
N ASP A 37 -0.01 -9.08 12.87
CA ASP A 37 -1.12 -9.52 12.04
C ASP A 37 -0.57 -9.90 10.66
N LYS A 38 -0.14 -11.15 10.57
CA LYS A 38 0.28 -11.79 9.31
C LYS A 38 -0.91 -12.13 8.42
N SER A 39 -2.14 -11.86 8.84
CA SER A 39 -3.30 -12.19 8.02
C SER A 39 -3.32 -11.32 6.75
N LYS A 40 -3.61 -11.99 5.64
CA LYS A 40 -3.76 -11.40 4.32
C LYS A 40 -5.17 -11.69 3.82
N ASN A 41 -5.79 -10.74 3.14
CA ASN A 41 -7.06 -10.93 2.46
C ASN A 41 -6.87 -10.80 0.96
N TRP A 42 -7.65 -11.56 0.21
CA TRP A 42 -7.80 -11.36 -1.23
C TRP A 42 -8.65 -10.13 -1.49
N ILE A 43 -8.23 -9.33 -2.45
CA ILE A 43 -8.92 -8.12 -2.86
C ILE A 43 -8.97 -8.01 -4.38
N TYR A 44 -9.98 -7.30 -4.86
CA TYR A 44 -9.94 -6.58 -6.12
C TYR A 44 -9.66 -5.10 -5.81
N VAL A 45 -8.79 -4.46 -6.59
CA VAL A 45 -8.42 -3.06 -6.41
C VAL A 45 -8.35 -2.34 -7.76
N GLU A 46 -8.90 -1.13 -7.77
CA GLU A 46 -8.77 -0.16 -8.85
C GLU A 46 -7.88 0.98 -8.37
N LEU A 47 -6.81 1.23 -9.10
CA LEU A 47 -5.81 2.25 -8.80
C LEU A 47 -5.72 3.24 -9.94
N VAL A 48 -5.57 4.52 -9.62
CA VAL A 48 -5.24 5.55 -10.61
C VAL A 48 -3.89 6.13 -10.25
N VAL A 49 -2.93 5.96 -11.16
CA VAL A 49 -1.56 6.44 -11.02
C VAL A 49 -1.38 7.61 -11.97
N GLU A 50 -1.26 8.79 -11.39
CA GLU A 50 -0.98 10.03 -12.12
C GLU A 50 0.54 10.25 -12.17
N THR A 51 1.07 10.44 -13.37
CA THR A 51 2.44 10.87 -13.64
C THR A 51 2.42 12.24 -14.30
N SER A 52 3.58 12.89 -14.44
CA SER A 52 3.66 14.20 -15.08
C SER A 52 3.22 14.22 -16.55
N ALA A 53 3.20 13.05 -17.22
CA ALA A 53 2.88 12.92 -18.63
C ALA A 53 1.53 12.25 -18.90
N ASP A 54 1.06 11.39 -17.99
CA ASP A 54 -0.12 10.56 -18.23
C ASP A 54 -0.77 10.07 -16.92
N THR A 55 -2.03 9.66 -17.02
CA THR A 55 -2.82 9.04 -15.96
C THR A 55 -3.19 7.62 -16.35
N THR A 56 -2.69 6.63 -15.61
CA THR A 56 -2.93 5.21 -15.89
C THR A 56 -3.82 4.57 -14.83
N SER A 57 -4.87 3.88 -15.27
CA SER A 57 -5.72 3.07 -14.40
C SER A 57 -5.24 1.61 -14.36
N PHE A 58 -5.15 1.03 -13.16
CA PHE A 58 -4.80 -0.37 -12.94
C PHE A 58 -5.94 -1.10 -12.26
N TYR A 59 -6.32 -2.23 -12.84
CA TYR A 59 -7.33 -3.15 -12.31
C TYR A 59 -6.63 -4.45 -11.92
N ARG A 60 -6.61 -4.79 -10.63
CA ARG A 60 -5.81 -5.90 -10.13
C ARG A 60 -6.56 -6.72 -9.08
N TYR A 61 -6.28 -8.01 -9.08
CA TYR A 61 -6.57 -8.88 -7.96
C TYR A 61 -5.27 -9.20 -7.22
N GLY A 62 -5.34 -9.36 -5.91
CA GLY A 62 -4.16 -9.73 -5.15
C GLY A 62 -4.44 -9.87 -3.67
N THR A 63 -3.38 -10.09 -2.91
CA THR A 63 -3.43 -10.20 -1.45
C THR A 63 -2.79 -8.98 -0.79
N ILE A 64 -3.50 -8.44 0.19
CA ILE A 64 -3.07 -7.28 0.99
C ILE A 64 -3.10 -7.66 2.48
N LYS A 65 -2.25 -7.03 3.29
CA LYS A 65 -2.29 -7.20 4.75
C LYS A 65 -3.58 -6.63 5.33
N SER A 66 -4.25 -7.38 6.20
CA SER A 66 -5.53 -6.97 6.83
C SER A 66 -5.46 -5.63 7.54
N ARG A 67 -4.33 -5.31 8.18
CA ARG A 67 -4.12 -4.00 8.82
C ARG A 67 -4.19 -2.83 7.85
N ILE A 68 -3.74 -3.01 6.61
CA ILE A 68 -3.84 -1.96 5.60
C ILE A 68 -5.29 -1.78 5.16
N LEU A 69 -6.03 -2.89 4.95
CA LEU A 69 -7.46 -2.80 4.65
C LEU A 69 -8.22 -2.02 5.71
N LYS A 70 -8.02 -2.37 6.99
CA LYS A 70 -8.62 -1.63 8.11
C LYS A 70 -8.28 -0.14 8.07
N LYS A 71 -7.04 0.21 7.72
CA LYS A 71 -6.61 1.60 7.59
C LYS A 71 -7.38 2.33 6.47
N ILE A 72 -7.50 1.71 5.30
CA ILE A 72 -8.24 2.25 4.15
C ILE A 72 -9.73 2.42 4.49
N GLU A 73 -10.33 1.43 5.16
CA GLU A 73 -11.74 1.48 5.54
C GLU A 73 -12.05 2.49 6.65
N SER A 74 -11.09 2.73 7.57
CA SER A 74 -11.30 3.62 8.71
C SER A 74 -11.12 5.10 8.41
N ASP A 75 -10.39 5.45 7.35
CA ASP A 75 -10.00 6.82 7.03
C ASP A 75 -9.95 7.03 5.51
N GLU A 76 -10.89 7.81 5.00
CA GLU A 76 -10.98 8.18 3.57
C GLU A 76 -9.75 8.98 3.09
N ASN A 77 -9.04 9.65 4.00
CA ASN A 77 -7.83 10.42 3.70
C ASN A 77 -6.54 9.67 4.06
N ALA A 78 -6.63 8.34 4.27
CA ALA A 78 -5.48 7.53 4.62
C ALA A 78 -4.35 7.68 3.58
N LYS A 79 -3.13 7.91 4.08
CA LYS A 79 -1.91 8.02 3.26
C LYS A 79 -0.93 6.90 3.55
N GLY A 80 -0.09 6.60 2.57
CA GLY A 80 1.09 5.75 2.77
C GLY A 80 1.23 4.68 1.69
N LEU A 81 2.12 3.73 1.93
CA LEU A 81 2.40 2.65 0.99
C LEU A 81 1.77 1.34 1.45
N PHE A 82 1.32 0.55 0.48
CA PHE A 82 0.94 -0.82 0.70
C PHE A 82 1.52 -1.73 -0.38
N SER A 83 1.64 -3.01 -0.04
CA SER A 83 2.10 -4.04 -0.97
C SER A 83 0.94 -4.94 -1.36
N LEU A 84 0.84 -5.26 -2.65
CA LEU A 84 -0.07 -6.22 -3.23
C LEU A 84 0.74 -7.43 -3.70
N SER A 85 0.48 -8.62 -3.15
CA SER A 85 1.19 -9.86 -3.52
C SER A 85 0.25 -10.89 -4.14
N ASN A 86 0.76 -11.92 -4.83
CA ASN A 86 -0.08 -12.92 -5.51
C ASN A 86 -1.01 -12.25 -6.53
N THR A 87 -0.42 -11.43 -7.39
CA THR A 87 -1.18 -10.48 -8.20
C THR A 87 -1.69 -11.13 -9.49
N ARG A 88 -2.93 -10.80 -9.87
CA ARG A 88 -3.56 -11.21 -11.13
C ARG A 88 -4.22 -10.03 -11.81
N TYR A 89 -4.42 -10.14 -13.10
CA TYR A 89 -5.10 -9.12 -13.90
C TYR A 89 -6.01 -9.77 -14.95
N LEU A 90 -6.99 -9.01 -15.43
CA LEU A 90 -7.78 -9.39 -16.59
C LEU A 90 -7.06 -8.88 -17.84
N SER A 91 -6.85 -9.76 -18.81
CA SER A 91 -6.37 -9.38 -20.13
C SER A 91 -7.47 -8.66 -20.93
N LEU A 92 -7.10 -8.13 -22.10
CA LEU A 92 -8.05 -7.54 -23.04
C LEU A 92 -9.06 -8.56 -23.61
N GLU A 93 -8.81 -9.86 -23.43
CA GLU A 93 -9.70 -10.95 -23.84
C GLU A 93 -10.57 -11.45 -22.69
N ASP A 94 -10.70 -10.68 -21.60
CA ASP A 94 -11.45 -11.04 -20.38
C ASP A 94 -10.96 -12.34 -19.72
N LYS A 95 -9.69 -12.71 -19.93
CA LYS A 95 -9.05 -13.86 -19.28
C LYS A 95 -8.28 -13.43 -18.05
N LEU A 96 -8.43 -14.18 -16.97
CA LEU A 96 -7.61 -14.00 -15.78
C LEU A 96 -6.19 -14.51 -16.05
N MET A 97 -5.22 -13.63 -15.89
CA MET A 97 -3.80 -13.89 -16.09
C MET A 97 -3.05 -13.91 -14.76
N LEU A 98 -2.07 -14.80 -14.63
CA LEU A 98 -1.03 -14.66 -13.61
C LEU A 98 -0.07 -13.54 -14.04
N ILE A 99 0.51 -12.87 -13.07
CA ILE A 99 1.70 -12.07 -13.32
C ILE A 99 2.89 -13.00 -13.17
N GLU A 100 3.54 -13.30 -14.28
CA GLU A 100 4.82 -13.99 -14.31
C GLU A 100 5.91 -12.92 -14.42
N ASP A 101 6.78 -12.83 -13.42
CA ASP A 101 7.97 -12.00 -13.49
C ASP A 101 9.18 -12.87 -13.14
N ASP A 102 10.15 -12.93 -14.05
CA ASP A 102 11.35 -13.76 -13.96
C ASP A 102 12.29 -13.31 -12.81
N GLU A 103 12.05 -12.13 -12.23
CA GLU A 103 12.90 -11.50 -11.20
C GLU A 103 12.34 -11.53 -9.76
N ASP A 104 11.40 -12.45 -9.49
CA ASP A 104 11.20 -13.03 -8.14
C ASP A 104 10.61 -12.12 -7.05
N THR A 105 9.88 -11.06 -7.43
CA THR A 105 8.92 -10.44 -6.50
C THR A 105 7.55 -10.24 -7.14
N ASP A 106 6.68 -11.24 -6.97
CA ASP A 106 5.22 -11.15 -7.16
C ASP A 106 4.59 -10.25 -6.06
N THR A 107 5.15 -9.05 -5.89
CA THR A 107 4.73 -8.05 -4.93
C THR A 107 4.94 -6.65 -5.49
N TYR A 108 3.82 -5.98 -5.74
CA TYR A 108 3.78 -4.60 -6.20
C TYR A 108 3.57 -3.64 -5.03
N PHE A 109 4.14 -2.44 -5.12
CA PHE A 109 3.95 -1.40 -4.12
C PHE A 109 3.16 -0.23 -4.72
N PHE A 110 2.11 0.18 -4.01
CA PHE A 110 1.24 1.28 -4.41
C PHE A 110 1.02 2.23 -3.25
N LYS A 111 0.61 3.46 -3.57
CA LYS A 111 0.17 4.43 -2.57
C LYS A 111 -1.29 4.20 -2.23
N ILE A 112 -1.67 4.36 -0.97
CA ILE A 112 -3.06 4.23 -0.52
C ILE A 112 -3.94 5.29 -1.20
N GLU A 113 -3.42 6.52 -1.33
CA GLU A 113 -4.13 7.62 -1.98
C GLU A 113 -4.41 7.40 -3.49
N GLN A 114 -3.82 6.37 -4.11
CA GLN A 114 -4.10 5.99 -5.49
C GLN A 114 -5.31 5.04 -5.62
N VAL A 115 -5.82 4.49 -4.51
CA VAL A 115 -6.96 3.58 -4.50
C VAL A 115 -8.23 4.35 -4.83
N LYS A 116 -8.87 4.00 -5.94
CA LYS A 116 -10.21 4.49 -6.30
C LYS A 116 -11.31 3.59 -5.79
N TYR A 117 -11.08 2.28 -5.84
CA TYR A 117 -12.03 1.28 -5.39
C TYR A 117 -11.30 0.05 -4.85
N ILE A 118 -11.88 -0.56 -3.82
CA ILE A 118 -11.37 -1.79 -3.24
C ILE A 118 -12.54 -2.68 -2.82
N GLN A 119 -12.43 -3.97 -3.12
CA GLN A 119 -13.41 -4.97 -2.73
C GLN A 119 -12.71 -6.18 -2.12
N ILE A 120 -13.13 -6.56 -0.92
CA ILE A 120 -12.63 -7.77 -0.25
C ILE A 120 -13.30 -9.00 -0.84
N LEU A 121 -12.49 -10.00 -1.18
CA LEU A 121 -12.92 -11.27 -1.73
C LEU A 121 -12.90 -12.37 -0.67
N LYS A 122 -13.77 -13.37 -0.81
CA LYS A 122 -13.82 -14.53 0.09
C LYS A 122 -12.62 -15.46 -0.04
N GLY A 123 -11.85 -15.34 -1.12
CA GLY A 123 -10.71 -16.21 -1.42
C GLY A 123 -10.05 -15.86 -2.73
N ASP A 124 -9.16 -16.73 -3.18
CA ASP A 124 -8.42 -16.57 -4.42
C ASP A 124 -9.38 -16.60 -5.64
N PRO A 125 -9.41 -15.54 -6.47
CA PRO A 125 -10.34 -15.45 -7.60
C PRO A 125 -10.15 -16.55 -8.65
N ILE A 126 -8.99 -17.21 -8.70
CA ILE A 126 -8.78 -18.29 -9.67
C ILE A 126 -9.77 -19.46 -9.50
N PHE A 127 -10.32 -19.62 -8.29
CA PHE A 127 -11.31 -20.65 -7.99
C PHE A 127 -12.76 -20.19 -8.21
N THR A 128 -12.98 -18.90 -8.46
CA THR A 128 -14.33 -18.36 -8.74
C THR A 128 -14.60 -18.18 -10.23
N PHE A 129 -13.55 -18.11 -11.06
CA PHE A 129 -13.67 -18.00 -12.51
C PHE A 129 -13.88 -19.38 -13.16
N GLU A 130 -14.68 -19.39 -14.22
CA GLU A 130 -14.86 -20.53 -15.12
C GLU A 130 -13.55 -20.85 -15.85
N GLU A 131 -13.31 -22.12 -16.17
CA GLU A 131 -12.05 -22.56 -16.78
C GLU A 131 -11.80 -21.89 -18.15
N SER A 132 -12.86 -21.61 -18.92
CA SER A 132 -12.75 -20.90 -20.21
C SER A 132 -12.32 -19.45 -20.07
N SER A 133 -12.43 -18.87 -18.88
CA SER A 133 -12.04 -17.48 -18.56
C SER A 133 -10.67 -17.41 -17.86
N LEU A 134 -9.94 -18.52 -17.80
CA LEU A 134 -8.58 -18.57 -17.29
C LEU A 134 -7.59 -18.64 -18.45
N SER A 135 -6.44 -18.00 -18.30
CA SER A 135 -5.25 -18.34 -19.08
C SER A 135 -4.80 -19.77 -18.82
N GLU A 136 -3.97 -20.30 -19.72
CA GLU A 136 -3.37 -21.62 -19.59
C GLU A 136 -2.60 -21.74 -18.27
N ASP A 137 -1.78 -20.76 -17.92
CA ASP A 137 -1.00 -20.76 -16.66
C ASP A 137 -1.90 -20.73 -15.41
N CYS A 138 -2.98 -19.94 -15.46
CA CYS A 138 -3.98 -19.93 -14.39
C CYS A 138 -4.68 -21.30 -14.26
N LEU A 139 -5.01 -21.94 -15.38
CA LEU A 139 -5.66 -23.24 -15.39
C LEU A 139 -4.73 -24.31 -14.80
N GLU A 140 -3.45 -24.32 -15.21
CA GLU A 140 -2.43 -25.20 -14.66
C GLU A 140 -2.26 -25.00 -13.15
N PHE A 141 -2.18 -23.75 -12.70
CA PHE A 141 -2.11 -23.42 -11.28
C PHE A 141 -3.32 -23.96 -10.51
N LYS A 142 -4.54 -23.72 -11.01
CA LYS A 142 -5.80 -24.18 -10.39
C LYS A 142 -5.80 -25.71 -10.23
N LEU A 143 -5.45 -26.44 -11.29
CA LEU A 143 -5.38 -27.91 -11.28
C LEU A 143 -4.29 -28.43 -10.33
N SER A 144 -3.12 -27.79 -10.27
CA SER A 144 -2.02 -28.18 -9.38
C SER A 144 -2.40 -28.07 -7.90
N LYS A 145 -3.24 -27.09 -7.54
CA LYS A 145 -3.71 -26.86 -6.16
C LYS A 145 -4.84 -27.81 -5.78
N GLN A 146 -5.70 -28.20 -6.72
CA GLN A 146 -6.77 -29.16 -6.47
C GLN A 146 -6.23 -30.58 -6.23
N LYS A 147 -5.19 -31.01 -6.96
CA LYS A 147 -4.55 -32.33 -6.77
C LYS A 147 -3.87 -32.52 -5.41
N LYS A 148 -3.62 -31.42 -4.68
CA LYS A 148 -2.94 -31.42 -3.37
C LYS A 148 -3.91 -31.43 -2.18
N LYS A 149 -5.22 -31.36 -2.43
CA LYS A 149 -6.27 -31.51 -1.40
C LYS A 149 -6.81 -32.93 -1.39
#